data_AF-A0A061J5W8-F1
#
_entry.id   AF-A0A061J5W8-F1
#
_cell.length_a   1.000
_cell.length_b   1.000
_cell.length_c   1.000
_cell.angle_alpha   90.00
_cell.angle_beta   90.00
_cell.angle_gamma   90.00
#
_symmetry.space_group_name_H-M   'P 1'
#
loop_
_entity.id
_entity.type
_entity.pdbx_description
1 polymer ?
#
loop_
_entity_poly.entity_id
_entity_poly.type
_entity_poly.pdbx_seq_one_letter_code
_entity_poly.pdbx_strand_id
1 'polypeptide(L)'
;MPTLMSSKLKHGMPSIALRAARYVRTFDLKHNCRTQPYTWYFSLCFLFISWANYAQYKRLKPMYPNYEEYRVKEGGRMLEAKWQEMADVRRYNNMVSTMRSELSGRS
;
A
#
# COMPACT_ATOMS: atom_id res chain seq x y z
N MET A 1 -42.02 -6.51 -49.22
CA MET A 1 -40.76 -7.12 -48.75
C MET A 1 -39.59 -6.40 -49.40
N PRO A 2 -38.40 -6.35 -48.79
CA PRO A 2 -38.07 -6.46 -47.36
C PRO A 2 -37.95 -5.01 -46.79
N THR A 3 -37.29 -4.62 -45.70
CA THR A 3 -36.61 -5.33 -44.58
C THR A 3 -36.84 -4.52 -43.29
N LEU A 4 -36.78 -5.14 -42.10
CA LEU A 4 -36.52 -4.43 -40.85
C LEU A 4 -35.05 -3.97 -40.80
N MET A 5 -34.80 -2.68 -40.51
CA MET A 5 -33.63 -2.29 -39.72
C MET A 5 -34.07 -1.95 -38.30
N SER A 6 -34.41 -3.02 -37.55
CA SER A 6 -34.39 -2.98 -36.09
C SER A 6 -32.94 -2.77 -35.66
N SER A 7 -32.58 -1.52 -35.39
CA SER A 7 -31.29 -1.15 -34.82
C SER A 7 -31.21 -1.69 -33.39
N LYS A 8 -30.75 -2.95 -33.27
CA LYS A 8 -30.57 -3.62 -31.98
C LYS A 8 -29.82 -2.69 -31.02
N LEU A 9 -30.53 -2.24 -29.99
CA LEU A 9 -29.97 -1.60 -28.81
C LEU A 9 -28.76 -2.42 -28.37
N LYS A 10 -27.57 -1.81 -28.40
CA LYS A 10 -26.38 -2.38 -27.79
C LYS A 10 -26.57 -2.38 -26.28
N HIS A 11 -27.27 -3.39 -25.76
CA HIS A 11 -27.19 -3.83 -24.36
C HIS A 11 -25.81 -4.45 -24.12
N GLY A 12 -24.77 -3.63 -24.27
CA GLY A 12 -23.41 -3.90 -23.82
C GLY A 12 -23.22 -3.27 -22.44
N MET A 13 -22.57 -4.01 -21.56
CA MET A 13 -22.25 -3.69 -20.16
C MET A 13 -22.20 -2.18 -19.81
N PRO A 14 -22.81 -1.73 -18.68
CA PRO A 14 -22.68 -0.34 -18.25
C PRO A 14 -21.21 0.01 -18.09
N SER A 15 -20.81 1.11 -18.73
CA SER A 15 -19.41 1.54 -18.83
C SER A 15 -18.78 1.67 -17.45
N ILE A 16 -17.45 1.47 -17.37
CA ILE A 16 -16.70 1.56 -16.11
C ILE A 16 -16.94 2.92 -15.43
N ALA A 17 -16.99 4.00 -16.22
CA ALA A 17 -17.36 5.33 -15.74
C ALA A 17 -18.76 5.40 -15.12
N LEU A 18 -19.77 4.75 -15.72
CA LEU A 18 -21.14 4.75 -15.21
C LEU A 18 -21.31 3.86 -13.96
N ARG A 19 -20.51 2.77 -13.85
CA ARG A 19 -20.38 1.99 -12.61
C ARG A 19 -19.72 2.81 -11.49
N ALA A 20 -18.61 3.49 -11.79
CA ALA A 20 -17.90 4.33 -10.85
C ALA A 20 -18.76 5.51 -10.37
N ALA A 21 -19.46 6.20 -11.27
CA ALA A 21 -20.38 7.29 -10.93
C ALA A 21 -21.51 6.84 -10.01
N ARG A 22 -22.09 5.65 -10.24
CA ARG A 22 -23.09 5.06 -9.33
C ARG A 22 -22.48 4.72 -7.97
N TYR A 23 -21.31 4.08 -7.95
CA TYR A 23 -20.59 3.72 -6.72
C TYR A 23 -20.29 4.95 -5.86
N VAL A 24 -19.76 6.03 -6.46
CA VAL A 24 -19.51 7.31 -5.79
C VAL A 24 -20.80 7.95 -5.28
N ARG A 25 -21.89 7.94 -6.07
CA ARG A 25 -23.20 8.49 -5.64
C ARG A 25 -23.80 7.76 -4.43
N THR A 26 -23.53 6.46 -4.28
CA THR A 26 -24.01 5.63 -3.17
C THR A 26 -22.94 5.37 -2.11
N PHE A 27 -21.85 6.13 -2.12
CA PHE A 27 -20.72 5.88 -1.24
C PHE A 27 -20.97 6.43 0.17
N ASP A 28 -21.20 5.55 1.14
CA ASP A 28 -21.18 5.89 2.56
C ASP A 28 -19.80 5.58 3.16
N LEU A 29 -19.04 6.64 3.44
CA LEU A 29 -17.72 6.56 4.08
C LEU A 29 -17.81 5.95 5.50
N LYS A 30 -18.87 6.21 6.26
CA LYS A 30 -19.04 5.68 7.63
C LYS A 30 -19.32 4.17 7.62
N HIS A 31 -20.10 3.69 6.65
CA HIS A 31 -20.31 2.25 6.45
C HIS A 31 -19.02 1.57 5.95
N ASN A 32 -18.34 2.16 4.96
CA ASN A 32 -17.12 1.61 4.38
C ASN A 32 -15.96 1.52 5.40
N CYS A 33 -15.74 2.56 6.22
CA CYS A 33 -14.76 2.51 7.31
C CYS A 33 -15.04 1.41 8.35
N ARG A 34 -16.29 0.97 8.50
CA ARG A 34 -16.67 -0.14 9.39
C ARG A 34 -16.51 -1.51 8.74
N THR A 35 -16.79 -1.64 7.45
CA THR A 35 -16.66 -2.93 6.73
C THR A 35 -15.25 -3.23 6.27
N GLN A 36 -14.40 -2.21 6.05
CA GLN A 36 -13.03 -2.36 5.56
C GLN A 36 -12.00 -1.53 6.37
N PRO A 37 -11.95 -1.64 7.71
CA PRO A 37 -11.11 -0.77 8.54
C PRO A 37 -9.61 -0.86 8.19
N TYR A 38 -9.12 -2.06 7.88
CA TYR A 38 -7.73 -2.25 7.47
C TYR A 38 -7.39 -1.58 6.13
N THR A 39 -8.29 -1.61 5.15
CA THR A 39 -8.09 -0.93 3.84
C THR A 39 -7.91 0.57 4.04
N TRP A 40 -8.72 1.18 4.91
CA TRP A 40 -8.59 2.59 5.28
C TRP A 40 -7.31 2.89 6.07
N TYR A 41 -6.94 2.03 7.02
CA TYR A 41 -5.69 2.15 7.76
C TYR A 41 -4.47 2.11 6.83
N PHE A 42 -4.38 1.12 5.95
CA PHE A 42 -3.32 1.04 4.94
C PHE A 42 -3.32 2.24 3.99
N SER A 43 -4.49 2.68 3.51
CA SER A 43 -4.62 3.88 2.65
C SER A 43 -4.06 5.14 3.34
N LEU A 44 -4.38 5.35 4.61
CA LEU A 44 -3.83 6.44 5.42
C LEU A 44 -2.31 6.30 5.62
N CYS A 45 -1.82 5.10 5.94
CA CYS A 45 -0.38 4.84 6.04
C CYS A 45 0.35 5.15 4.72
N PHE A 46 -0.20 4.75 3.56
CA PHE A 46 0.37 5.07 2.26
C PHE A 46 0.39 6.58 1.97
N LEU A 47 -0.65 7.31 2.36
CA LEU A 47 -0.67 8.78 2.27
C LEU A 47 0.43 9.42 3.12
N PHE A 48 0.60 8.98 4.37
CA PHE A 48 1.67 9.49 5.24
C PHE A 48 3.08 9.13 4.73
N ILE A 49 3.29 7.90 4.25
CA ILE A 49 4.56 7.48 3.66
C ILE A 49 4.89 8.30 2.40
N SER A 50 3.91 8.50 1.51
CA SER A 50 4.08 9.33 0.30
C SER A 50 4.39 10.79 0.65
N TRP A 51 3.70 11.34 1.65
CA TRP A 51 3.93 12.69 2.14
C TRP A 51 5.33 12.86 2.75
N ALA A 52 5.76 11.91 3.60
CA ALA A 52 7.09 11.93 4.21
C ALA A 52 8.20 11.88 3.15
N ASN A 53 8.09 10.97 2.18
CA ASN A 53 9.01 10.88 1.05
C ASN A 53 9.04 12.18 0.23
N TYR A 54 7.89 12.79 -0.05
CA TYR A 54 7.82 14.07 -0.76
C TYR A 54 8.45 15.23 0.03
N ALA A 55 8.23 15.28 1.36
CA ALA A 55 8.83 16.28 2.23
C ALA A 55 10.37 16.13 2.29
N GLN A 56 10.88 14.90 2.32
CA GLN A 56 12.32 14.60 2.22
C GLN A 56 12.87 14.99 0.83
N TYR A 57 12.20 14.60 -0.26
CA TYR A 57 12.55 15.02 -1.63
C TYR A 57 12.70 16.53 -1.74
N LYS A 58 11.71 17.30 -1.25
CA LYS A 58 11.71 18.76 -1.31
C LYS A 58 12.89 19.39 -0.55
N ARG A 59 13.37 18.77 0.54
CA ARG A 59 14.54 19.21 1.32
C ARG A 59 15.87 18.83 0.66
N LEU A 60 15.96 17.64 0.06
CA LEU A 60 17.18 17.07 -0.49
C LEU A 60 17.48 17.55 -1.91
N LYS A 61 16.45 17.80 -2.74
CA LYS A 61 16.59 18.30 -4.11
C LYS A 61 17.53 19.51 -4.29
N PRO A 62 17.52 20.56 -3.45
CA PRO A 62 18.44 21.68 -3.61
C PRO A 62 19.88 21.39 -3.12
N MET A 63 20.10 20.33 -2.32
CA MET A 63 21.44 19.98 -1.80
C MET A 63 22.21 19.03 -2.72
N TYR A 64 21.51 18.21 -3.51
CA TYR A 64 22.12 17.18 -4.35
C TYR A 64 21.81 17.42 -5.84
N PRO A 65 22.82 17.76 -6.68
CA PRO A 65 22.60 18.05 -8.10
C PRO A 65 22.12 16.82 -8.89
N ASN A 66 22.38 15.60 -8.40
CA ASN A 66 21.87 14.36 -8.99
C ASN A 66 21.07 13.54 -7.95
N TYR A 67 19.89 14.03 -7.58
CA TYR A 67 19.06 13.43 -6.52
C TYR A 67 18.66 11.96 -6.78
N GLU A 68 18.45 11.54 -8.04
CA GLU A 68 18.09 10.14 -8.34
C GLU A 68 19.23 9.17 -7.99
N GLU A 69 20.47 9.56 -8.28
CA GLU A 69 21.66 8.77 -7.94
C GLU A 69 21.85 8.69 -6.41
N TYR A 70 21.64 9.81 -5.71
CA TYR A 70 21.60 9.85 -4.24
C TYR A 70 20.50 8.94 -3.67
N ARG A 71 19.27 9.01 -4.19
CA ARG A 71 18.15 8.17 -3.71
C ARG A 71 18.44 6.68 -3.87
N VAL A 72 19.08 6.27 -4.96
CA VAL A 72 19.44 4.86 -5.19
C VAL A 72 20.60 4.43 -4.29
N LYS A 73 21.70 5.20 -4.23
CA LYS A 73 22.90 4.83 -3.46
C LYS A 73 22.70 4.92 -1.94
N GLU A 74 22.14 6.03 -1.45
CA GLU A 74 21.91 6.24 -0.02
C GLU A 74 20.68 5.46 0.47
N GLY A 75 19.58 5.52 -0.30
CA GLY A 75 18.34 4.84 0.03
C GLY A 75 18.46 3.31 0.00
N GLY A 76 19.22 2.75 -0.95
CA GLY A 76 19.55 1.33 -0.98
C GLY A 76 20.32 0.87 0.26
N ARG A 77 21.37 1.60 0.64
CA ARG A 77 22.17 1.31 1.84
C ARG A 77 21.37 1.41 3.14
N MET A 78 20.48 2.40 3.27
CA MET A 78 19.59 2.49 4.44
C MET A 78 18.58 1.35 4.49
N LEU A 79 18.04 0.93 3.35
CA LEU A 79 17.16 -0.24 3.25
C LEU A 79 17.89 -1.52 3.69
N GLU A 80 19.09 -1.76 3.17
CA GLU A 80 19.90 -2.93 3.51
C GLU A 80 20.24 -2.98 5.01
N ALA A 81 20.62 -1.85 5.61
CA ALA A 81 20.81 -1.75 7.06
C ALA A 81 19.53 -2.07 7.85
N LYS A 82 18.35 -1.60 7.41
CA LYS A 82 17.07 -1.95 8.05
C LYS A 82 16.66 -3.41 7.86
N TRP A 83 17.02 -4.05 6.75
CA TRP A 83 16.84 -5.49 6.57
C TRP A 83 17.73 -6.29 7.54
N GLN A 84 18.97 -5.86 7.75
CA GLN A 84 19.87 -6.46 8.74
C GLN A 84 19.34 -6.30 10.18
N GLU A 85 18.92 -5.09 10.57
CA GLU A 85 18.26 -4.86 11.88
C GLU A 85 17.04 -5.78 12.09
N MET A 86 16.16 -5.93 11.09
CA MET A 86 15.01 -6.83 11.19
C MET A 86 15.41 -8.31 11.27
N ALA A 87 16.48 -8.72 10.57
CA ALA A 87 16.98 -10.08 10.64
C ALA A 87 17.52 -10.41 12.05
N ASP A 88 18.24 -9.49 12.68
CA ASP A 88 18.75 -9.65 14.04
C ASP A 88 17.63 -9.67 15.08
N VAL A 89 16.63 -8.79 14.98
CA VAL A 89 15.43 -8.83 15.85
C VAL A 89 14.70 -10.17 15.70
N ARG A 90 14.56 -10.69 14.48
CA ARG A 90 13.93 -12.00 14.22
C ARG A 90 14.74 -13.15 14.81
N ARG A 91 16.08 -13.11 14.68
CA ARG A 91 17.00 -14.09 15.26
C ARG A 91 16.94 -14.09 16.80
N TYR A 92 16.92 -12.91 17.42
CA TYR A 92 16.78 -12.74 18.86
C TYR A 92 15.44 -13.29 19.37
N ASN A 93 14.33 -12.94 18.71
CA ASN A 93 13.00 -13.44 19.09
C ASN A 93 12.91 -14.98 18.99
N ASN A 94 13.50 -15.59 17.96
CA ASN A 94 13.58 -17.04 17.85
C ASN A 94 14.36 -17.66 19.02
N MET A 95 15.54 -17.12 19.35
CA MET A 95 16.36 -17.58 20.48
C MET A 95 15.60 -17.50 21.82
N VAL A 96 14.92 -16.38 22.08
CA VAL A 96 14.10 -16.19 23.29
C VAL A 96 12.92 -17.17 23.32
N SER A 97 12.30 -17.45 22.18
CA SER A 97 11.24 -18.46 22.08
C SER A 97 11.76 -19.87 22.39
N THR A 98 12.92 -20.24 21.86
CA THR A 98 13.56 -21.53 22.15
C THR A 98 13.90 -21.67 23.63
N MET A 99 14.58 -20.69 24.23
CA MET A 99 14.88 -20.70 25.67
C MET A 99 13.63 -20.82 26.54
N ARG A 100 12.54 -20.11 26.19
CA ARG A 100 11.25 -20.25 26.90
C ARG A 100 10.69 -21.66 26.80
N SER A 101 10.74 -22.29 25.61
CA SER A 101 10.27 -23.66 25.43
C SER A 101 11.11 -24.70 26.18
N GLU A 102 12.43 -24.53 26.23
CA GLU A 102 13.35 -25.40 26.98
C GLU A 102 13.15 -25.29 28.50
N LEU A 103 12.85 -24.09 29.00
CA LEU A 103 12.50 -23.87 30.41
C LEU A 103 11.14 -24.48 30.76
N SER A 104 10.11 -24.29 29.92
CA SER A 104 8.78 -24.89 30.16
C SER A 104 8.74 -26.40 29.97
N GLY A 105 9.67 -26.99 29.22
CA GLY A 105 9.80 -28.43 29.06
C GLY A 105 10.61 -29.13 30.16
N ARG A 106 11.10 -28.36 31.16
CA ARG A 106 11.90 -28.84 32.30
C ARG A 106 11.21 -28.68 33.66
N SER A 107 9.97 -28.18 33.68
CA SER A 107 9.08 -28.11 34.85
C SER A 107 8.01 -29.19 34.79
#